data_AF-A0A2M7A168-F1
#
_entry.id   AF-A0A2M7A168-F1
#
_cell.length_a   1.000
_cell.length_b   1.000
_cell.length_c   1.000
_cell.angle_alpha   90.00
_cell.angle_beta   90.00
_cell.angle_gamma   90.00
#
_symmetry.space_group_name_H-M   'P 1'
#
loop_
_entity.id
_entity.type
_entity.pdbx_description
1 polymer ?
#
loop_
_entity_poly.entity_id
_entity_poly.type
_entity_poly.pdbx_seq_one_letter_code
_entity_poly.pdbx_strand_id
1 'polypeptide(L)'
;MGVIKGVLKEELKNSMRMKRGYEVAIKKLPKGSIVSKNIRGHKYYYLVSKKNGKMIYKYKGKMAPEEVKKYEDAKKQRAKYTKLLNQVKNQIKFLQRSLRGKESN
;
A
#
# COMPACT_ATOMS: atom_id res chain seq x y z
N MET A 1 11.38 6.58 -34.89
CA MET A 1 10.40 6.25 -33.83
C MET A 1 9.90 7.59 -33.26
N GLY A 2 8.64 7.97 -33.50
CA GLY A 2 8.18 9.34 -33.21
C GLY A 2 8.38 9.77 -31.75
N VAL A 3 8.74 11.04 -31.54
CA VAL A 3 9.07 11.65 -30.22
C VAL A 3 8.06 11.25 -29.14
N ILE A 4 6.76 11.27 -29.47
CA ILE A 4 5.66 10.89 -28.57
C ILE A 4 5.77 9.43 -28.08
N LYS A 5 6.16 8.48 -28.94
CA LYS A 5 6.31 7.06 -28.56
C LYS A 5 7.52 6.88 -27.63
N GLY A 6 8.56 7.69 -27.78
CA GLY A 6 9.71 7.73 -26.88
C GLY A 6 9.31 8.17 -25.47
N VAL A 7 8.63 9.31 -25.36
CA VAL A 7 8.13 9.85 -24.09
C VAL A 7 7.22 8.86 -23.36
N LEU A 8 6.29 8.22 -24.07
CA LEU A 8 5.38 7.22 -23.46
C LEU A 8 6.12 5.98 -22.93
N LYS A 9 7.20 5.54 -23.60
CA LYS A 9 8.02 4.42 -23.12
C LYS A 9 8.81 4.80 -21.87
N GLU A 10 9.33 6.01 -21.83
CA GLU A 10 10.04 6.53 -20.66
C GLU A 10 9.10 6.66 -19.45
N GLU A 11 7.92 7.22 -19.66
CA GLU A 11 6.93 7.36 -18.59
C GLU A 11 6.44 5.99 -18.08
N LEU A 12 6.31 4.99 -18.97
CA LEU A 12 6.02 3.62 -18.57
C LEU A 12 7.14 3.03 -17.68
N LYS A 13 8.41 3.27 -18.03
CA LYS A 13 9.56 2.84 -17.24
C LYS A 13 9.57 3.51 -15.87
N ASN A 14 9.27 4.81 -15.81
CA ASN A 14 9.17 5.58 -14.57
C ASN A 14 8.04 5.06 -13.68
N SER A 15 6.85 4.87 -14.25
CA SER A 15 5.68 4.31 -13.56
C SER A 15 5.98 2.91 -12.98
N MET A 16 6.69 2.05 -13.73
CA MET A 16 7.10 0.73 -13.25
C MET A 16 8.08 0.80 -12.07
N ARG A 17 8.99 1.80 -12.05
CA ARG A 17 9.88 2.05 -10.90
C ARG A 17 9.08 2.52 -9.68
N MET A 18 8.15 3.45 -9.87
CA MET A 18 7.27 3.93 -8.78
C MET A 18 6.44 2.79 -8.18
N LYS A 19 5.84 1.93 -9.02
CA LYS A 19 5.10 0.75 -8.59
C LYS A 19 5.94 -0.11 -7.64
N ARG A 20 7.17 -0.46 -8.04
CA ARG A 20 8.09 -1.26 -7.23
C ARG A 20 8.43 -0.55 -5.91
N GLY A 21 8.67 0.76 -5.95
CA GLY A 21 8.93 1.59 -4.77
C GLY A 21 7.81 1.50 -3.75
N TYR A 22 6.55 1.69 -4.18
CA TYR A 22 5.39 1.60 -3.30
C TYR A 22 5.17 0.18 -2.76
N GLU A 23 5.36 -0.85 -3.58
CA GLU A 23 5.27 -2.25 -3.14
C GLU A 23 6.30 -2.57 -2.04
N VAL A 24 7.55 -2.10 -2.18
CA VAL A 24 8.60 -2.24 -1.16
C VAL A 24 8.25 -1.46 0.11
N ALA A 25 7.81 -0.20 -0.03
CA ALA A 25 7.43 0.63 1.10
C ALA A 25 6.30 -0.02 1.93
N ILE A 26 5.26 -0.54 1.28
CA ILE A 26 4.15 -1.24 1.95
C ILE A 26 4.65 -2.48 2.68
N LYS A 27 5.54 -3.28 2.06
CA LYS A 27 6.08 -4.50 2.67
C LYS A 27 6.91 -4.24 3.93
N LYS A 28 7.61 -3.10 4.00
CA LYS A 28 8.41 -2.68 5.17
C LYS A 28 7.57 -2.21 6.36
N LEU A 29 6.31 -1.83 6.13
CA LEU A 29 5.44 -1.31 7.20
C LEU A 29 4.83 -2.46 8.04
N PRO A 30 4.75 -2.33 9.39
CA PRO A 30 4.24 -3.38 10.28
C PRO A 30 2.82 -3.85 9.94
N LYS A 31 2.65 -5.12 9.53
CA LYS A 31 1.33 -5.64 9.10
C LYS A 31 0.28 -5.58 10.21
N GLY A 32 -0.98 -5.44 9.80
CA GLY A 32 -2.14 -5.37 10.69
C GLY A 32 -2.44 -3.96 11.20
N SER A 33 -3.24 -3.86 12.24
CA SER A 33 -3.56 -2.61 12.94
C SER A 33 -3.84 -2.90 14.40
N ILE A 34 -3.46 -1.97 15.27
CA ILE A 34 -3.82 -2.06 16.70
C ILE A 34 -5.25 -1.53 16.89
N VAL A 35 -6.01 -2.24 17.71
CA VAL A 35 -7.35 -1.84 18.16
C VAL A 35 -7.40 -1.99 19.67
N SER A 36 -7.97 -1.01 20.37
CA SER A 36 -8.15 -1.07 21.81
C SER A 36 -9.56 -1.55 22.19
N LYS A 37 -9.66 -2.33 23.26
CA LYS A 37 -10.90 -2.68 23.94
C LYS A 37 -10.83 -2.25 25.40
N ASN A 38 -11.89 -1.66 25.91
CA ASN A 38 -12.04 -1.35 27.32
C ASN A 38 -12.79 -2.50 28.00
N ILE A 39 -12.18 -3.13 28.99
CA ILE A 39 -12.77 -4.25 29.75
C ILE A 39 -12.60 -3.95 31.23
N ARG A 40 -13.71 -3.80 31.96
CA ARG A 40 -13.73 -3.49 33.41
C ARG A 40 -12.82 -2.30 33.78
N GLY A 41 -12.88 -1.21 33.02
CA GLY A 41 -12.07 -0.01 33.24
C GLY A 41 -10.62 -0.08 32.74
N HIS A 42 -10.17 -1.23 32.22
CA HIS A 42 -8.81 -1.38 31.69
C HIS A 42 -8.79 -1.39 30.16
N LYS A 43 -7.84 -0.66 29.58
CA LYS A 43 -7.62 -0.59 28.13
C LYS A 43 -6.63 -1.69 27.69
N TYR A 44 -7.06 -2.53 26.78
CA TYR A 44 -6.31 -3.64 26.22
C TYR A 44 -6.18 -3.52 24.72
N TYR A 45 -5.02 -3.86 24.19
CA TYR A 45 -4.72 -3.77 22.77
C TYR A 45 -4.73 -5.14 22.10
N TYR A 46 -5.23 -5.16 20.86
CA TYR A 46 -5.27 -6.31 19.99
C TYR A 46 -4.66 -5.95 18.65
N LEU A 47 -3.75 -6.79 18.17
CA LEU A 47 -3.26 -6.73 16.79
C LEU A 47 -4.23 -7.45 15.88
N VAL A 48 -4.86 -6.69 14.99
CA VAL A 48 -5.81 -7.20 14.02
C VAL A 48 -5.12 -7.37 12.67
N SER A 49 -5.19 -8.56 12.09
CA SER A 49 -4.56 -8.87 10.81
C SER A 49 -5.33 -9.96 10.07
N LYS A 50 -5.22 -9.99 8.74
CA LYS A 50 -5.82 -11.04 7.90
C LYS A 50 -4.80 -12.15 7.67
N LYS A 51 -5.15 -13.39 8.02
CA LYS A 51 -4.36 -14.61 7.74
C LYS A 51 -5.28 -15.63 7.10
N ASN A 52 -4.90 -16.16 5.94
CA ASN A 52 -5.66 -17.17 5.20
C ASN A 52 -7.14 -16.78 4.98
N GLY A 53 -7.39 -15.53 4.59
CA GLY A 53 -8.75 -15.05 4.35
C GLY A 53 -9.54 -14.65 5.60
N LYS A 54 -9.15 -15.09 6.80
CA LYS A 54 -9.85 -14.81 8.06
C LYS A 54 -9.20 -13.66 8.84
N MET A 55 -10.02 -12.87 9.53
CA MET A 55 -9.54 -11.80 10.41
C MET A 55 -9.14 -12.40 11.77
N ILE A 56 -7.91 -12.16 12.19
CA ILE A 56 -7.35 -12.63 13.46
C ILE A 56 -7.12 -11.44 14.38
N TYR A 57 -7.56 -11.59 15.63
CA TYR A 57 -7.33 -10.65 16.72
C TYR A 57 -6.34 -11.27 17.70
N LYS A 58 -5.08 -10.88 17.61
CA LYS A 58 -4.04 -11.34 18.55
C LYS A 58 -3.97 -10.39 19.74
N TYR A 59 -4.25 -10.88 20.94
CA TYR A 59 -4.11 -10.11 22.16
C TYR A 59 -2.66 -9.64 22.36
N LYS A 60 -2.49 -8.36 22.69
CA LYS A 60 -1.19 -7.71 22.93
C LYS A 60 -1.07 -7.11 24.33
N GLY A 61 -2.14 -7.15 25.14
CA GLY A 61 -2.12 -6.61 26.49
C GLY A 61 -2.09 -5.08 26.52
N LYS A 62 -1.46 -4.53 27.56
CA LYS A 62 -1.16 -3.10 27.64
C LYS A 62 0.04 -2.82 26.73
N MET A 63 -0.05 -1.76 25.93
CA MET A 63 1.02 -1.32 25.05
C MET A 63 1.40 0.11 25.40
N ALA A 64 2.68 0.43 25.23
CA ALA A 64 3.16 1.79 25.40
C ALA A 64 2.54 2.70 24.32
N PRO A 65 2.21 3.98 24.62
CA PRO A 65 1.63 4.90 23.65
C PRO A 65 2.46 5.02 22.35
N GLU A 66 3.79 4.95 22.44
CA GLU A 66 4.69 5.01 21.29
C GLU A 66 4.51 3.82 20.34
N GLU A 67 4.33 2.62 20.89
CA GLU A 67 4.08 1.42 20.09
C GLU A 67 2.73 1.50 19.38
N VAL A 68 1.69 1.98 20.07
CA VAL A 68 0.36 2.18 19.49
C VAL A 68 0.44 3.18 18.34
N LYS A 69 1.12 4.32 18.56
CA LYS A 69 1.33 5.35 17.55
C LYS A 69 2.08 4.83 16.33
N LYS A 70 3.12 4.00 16.52
CA LYS A 70 3.84 3.34 15.43
C LYS A 70 2.93 2.52 14.52
N TYR A 71 1.97 1.78 15.08
CA TYR A 71 1.02 1.01 14.28
C TYR A 71 -0.03 1.88 13.58
N GLU A 72 -0.47 2.97 14.21
CA GLU A 72 -1.39 3.94 13.61
C GLU A 72 -0.75 4.66 12.44
N ASP A 73 0.48 5.15 12.60
CA ASP A 73 1.24 5.80 11.53
C ASP A 73 1.52 4.82 10.40
N ALA A 74 1.90 3.58 10.72
CA ALA A 74 2.06 2.53 9.72
C ALA A 74 0.77 2.24 8.94
N LYS A 75 -0.41 2.28 9.60
CA LYS A 75 -1.72 2.11 8.95
C LYS A 75 -1.99 3.26 7.99
N LYS A 76 -1.75 4.51 8.40
CA LYS A 76 -1.91 5.71 7.56
C LYS A 76 -0.99 5.66 6.34
N GLN A 77 0.29 5.34 6.54
CA GLN A 77 1.28 5.23 5.47
C GLN A 77 0.93 4.10 4.49
N ARG A 78 0.49 2.93 4.98
CA ARG A 78 0.00 1.86 4.10
C ARG A 78 -1.17 2.32 3.25
N ALA A 79 -2.16 2.99 3.83
CA ALA A 79 -3.31 3.48 3.08
C ALA A 79 -2.88 4.46 1.97
N LYS A 80 -2.00 5.41 2.30
CA LYS A 80 -1.41 6.36 1.35
C LYS A 80 -0.70 5.66 0.20
N TYR A 81 0.27 4.78 0.49
CA TYR A 81 1.01 4.06 -0.54
C TYR A 81 0.15 3.10 -1.35
N THR A 82 -0.88 2.49 -0.74
CA THR A 82 -1.82 1.61 -1.45
C THR A 82 -2.64 2.41 -2.46
N LYS A 83 -3.10 3.62 -2.09
CA LYS A 83 -3.78 4.54 -3.01
C LYS A 83 -2.87 4.91 -4.18
N LEU A 84 -1.64 5.34 -3.91
CA LEU A 84 -0.65 5.69 -4.94
C LEU A 84 -0.30 4.50 -5.85
N LEU A 85 -0.15 3.31 -5.27
CA LEU A 85 0.09 2.08 -6.03
C LEU A 85 -1.06 1.78 -6.99
N ASN A 86 -2.32 1.94 -6.57
CA ASN A 86 -3.47 1.75 -7.43
C ASN A 86 -3.52 2.78 -8.57
N GLN A 87 -3.22 4.05 -8.28
CA GLN A 87 -3.13 5.10 -9.31
C GLN A 87 -2.05 4.76 -10.36
N VAL A 88 -0.84 4.41 -9.91
CA VAL A 88 0.26 4.02 -10.81
C VAL A 88 -0.07 2.76 -11.61
N LYS A 89 -0.74 1.76 -11.03
CA LYS A 89 -1.20 0.58 -11.78
C LYS A 89 -2.16 0.95 -12.91
N ASN A 90 -3.08 1.88 -12.67
CA ASN A 90 -3.99 2.38 -13.70
C ASN A 90 -3.24 3.15 -14.79
N GLN A 91 -2.27 3.98 -14.41
CA GLN A 91 -1.40 4.70 -15.35
C GLN A 91 -0.59 3.73 -16.23
N ILE A 92 0.02 2.69 -15.65
CA ILE A 92 0.73 1.64 -16.39
C ILE A 92 -0.20 0.98 -17.41
N LYS A 93 -1.42 0.61 -17.00
CA LYS A 93 -2.41 -0.02 -17.88
C LYS A 93 -2.79 0.90 -19.04
N PHE A 94 -2.94 2.20 -18.77
CA PHE A 94 -3.20 3.21 -19.80
C PHE A 94 -2.04 3.32 -20.79
N LEU A 95 -0.81 3.54 -20.29
CA LEU A 95 0.39 3.69 -21.14
C LEU A 95 0.64 2.45 -22.01
N GLN A 96 0.44 1.25 -21.46
CA GLN A 96 0.54 0.00 -22.22
C GLN A 96 -0.48 -0.07 -23.35
N ARG A 97 -1.73 0.37 -23.13
CA ARG A 97 -2.76 0.44 -24.16
C ARG A 97 -2.43 1.49 -25.23
N SER A 98 -2.01 2.68 -24.83
CA SER A 98 -1.64 3.76 -25.75
C SER A 98 -0.44 3.40 -26.64
N LEU A 99 0.50 2.62 -26.13
CA LEU A 99 1.65 2.15 -26.92
C LEU A 99 1.28 1.06 -27.94
N ARG A 100 0.27 0.21 -27.63
CA ARG A 100 -0.25 -0.83 -28.54
C ARG A 100 -1.19 -0.27 -29.62
N GLY A 101 -2.06 0.68 -29.25
CA GLY A 101 -3.03 1.26 -30.19
C GLY A 101 -2.41 2.07 -31.34
N LYS A 102 -1.12 2.43 -31.26
CA LYS A 102 -0.36 3.08 -32.34
C LYS A 102 0.34 2.09 -33.30
N GLU A 103 0.01 0.80 -33.25
CA GLU A 103 0.53 -0.20 -34.19
C GLU A 103 -0.44 -0.51 -35.34
N SER A 104 -1.58 0.21 -35.43
CA SER A 104 -2.65 -0.07 -36.40
C SER A 104 -3.03 1.13 -37.28
N ASN A 105 -2.14 2.10 -37.49
CA ASN A 105 -2.24 3.12 -38.55
C ASN A 105 -0.85 3.65 -38.89
#